data_AF-A0A285Z4Z3-F1
#
_entry.id   AF-A0A285Z4Z3-F1
#
_cell.length_a   1.000
_cell.length_b   1.000
_cell.length_c   1.000
_cell.angle_alpha   90.00
_cell.angle_beta   90.00
_cell.angle_gamma   90.00
#
_symmetry.space_group_name_H-M   'P 1'
#
loop_
_entity.id
_entity.type
_entity.pdbx_description
1 polymer ?
#
loop_
_entity_poly.entity_id
_entity_poly.type
_entity_poly.pdbx_seq_one_letter_code
_entity_poly.pdbx_strand_id
1 'polypeptide(L)'
;MIYSSVSGAVVAALAAGEKGSAKAQAWQKLYKSAEEEGGCLASLGRRSGGIDRTQIDYWLSARLHHMLKGRHWDALVAKYSTNKAKKVQAITLIRPLIASPAPTLFIYKAVTAWAIPKLKGARRKAPQSVSVDIPLDASPWRREVAVNAAVAAGQAAKKRIEAVEEDVIILPNSFYDMNTWDLDATPEPTRRRWRQGISEKLDGMIDDALTEVRVILEAEGLLIKEAA
;
A
#
# COMPACT_ATOMS: atom_id res chain seq x y z
N MET A 1 11.53 -3.08 -23.33
CA MET A 1 10.38 -3.46 -22.48
C MET A 1 10.71 -3.06 -21.04
N ILE A 2 9.72 -2.67 -20.24
CA ILE A 2 9.96 -1.69 -19.16
C ILE A 2 9.71 -2.28 -17.77
N TYR A 3 8.85 -3.29 -17.61
CA TYR A 3 8.64 -3.99 -16.34
C TYR A 3 9.13 -5.44 -16.41
N SER A 4 9.80 -5.90 -15.36
CA SER A 4 10.28 -7.28 -15.21
C SER A 4 9.23 -8.22 -14.58
N SER A 5 8.19 -7.68 -13.94
CA SER A 5 7.10 -8.46 -13.33
C SER A 5 5.78 -7.70 -13.34
N VAL A 6 4.67 -8.44 -13.34
CA VAL A 6 3.30 -7.89 -13.28
C VAL A 6 3.07 -7.14 -11.97
N SER A 7 3.44 -7.75 -10.84
CA SER A 7 3.30 -7.14 -9.51
C SER A 7 4.15 -5.88 -9.37
N GLY A 8 5.39 -5.89 -9.90
CA GLY A 8 6.24 -4.70 -9.95
C GLY A 8 5.62 -3.57 -10.78
N ALA A 9 4.95 -3.89 -11.89
CA ALA A 9 4.22 -2.91 -12.69
C ALA A 9 3.02 -2.32 -11.96
N VAL A 10 2.26 -3.14 -11.23
CA VAL A 10 1.13 -2.66 -10.41
C VAL A 10 1.62 -1.74 -9.30
N VAL A 11 2.67 -2.10 -8.58
CA VAL A 11 3.22 -1.27 -7.49
C VAL A 11 3.71 0.07 -8.03
N ALA A 12 4.42 0.07 -9.16
CA ALA A 12 4.88 1.30 -9.81
C ALA A 12 3.71 2.18 -10.27
N ALA A 13 2.67 1.58 -10.89
CA ALA A 13 1.48 2.28 -11.32
C ALA A 13 0.73 2.92 -10.14
N LEU A 14 0.49 2.16 -9.07
CA LEU A 14 -0.18 2.66 -7.87
C LEU A 14 0.61 3.81 -7.22
N ALA A 15 1.94 3.68 -7.10
CA ALA A 15 2.79 4.73 -6.57
C ALA A 15 2.81 6.00 -7.46
N ALA A 16 2.72 5.85 -8.78
CA ALA A 16 2.65 6.97 -9.72
C ALA A 16 1.31 7.73 -9.62
N GLY A 17 0.19 7.01 -9.48
CA GLY A 17 -1.14 7.58 -9.28
C GLY A 17 -1.34 8.32 -7.94
N GLU A 18 -0.34 8.29 -7.06
CA GLU A 18 -0.32 9.03 -5.79
C GLU A 18 0.37 10.41 -5.91
N LYS A 19 1.24 10.61 -6.92
CA LYS A 19 1.95 11.88 -7.12
C LYS A 19 1.11 12.83 -7.99
N GLY A 20 0.67 13.94 -7.40
CA GLY A 20 -0.36 14.83 -7.94
C GLY A 20 -0.14 15.46 -9.33
N SER A 21 -1.26 15.57 -10.05
CA SER A 21 -1.73 16.51 -11.12
C SER A 21 -0.76 17.14 -12.15
N ALA A 22 0.43 17.63 -11.81
CA ALA A 22 1.24 18.42 -12.77
C ALA A 22 1.85 17.56 -13.90
N LYS A 23 2.37 16.37 -13.57
CA LYS A 23 2.72 15.35 -14.58
C LYS A 23 1.49 14.61 -15.12
N ALA A 24 0.31 14.88 -14.54
CA ALA A 24 -0.94 14.23 -14.92
C ALA A 24 -1.61 14.79 -16.19
N GLN A 25 -1.08 15.84 -16.80
CA GLN A 25 -1.64 16.35 -18.07
C GLN A 25 -0.90 15.79 -19.30
N ALA A 26 0.36 15.36 -19.14
CA ALA A 26 1.16 14.82 -20.23
C ALA A 26 0.70 13.42 -20.67
N TRP A 27 0.35 12.54 -19.73
CA TRP A 27 -0.17 11.21 -20.08
C TRP A 27 -1.61 11.25 -20.61
N GLN A 28 -2.42 12.27 -20.29
CA GLN A 28 -3.78 12.40 -20.85
C GLN A 28 -3.72 12.56 -22.37
N LYS A 29 -2.69 13.22 -22.90
CA LYS A 29 -2.42 13.29 -24.34
C LYS A 29 -2.05 11.92 -24.91
N LEU A 30 -1.24 11.15 -24.18
CA LEU A 30 -0.88 9.75 -24.56
C LEU A 30 -2.09 8.79 -24.48
N TYR A 31 -2.99 9.02 -23.53
CA TYR A 31 -4.22 8.23 -23.37
C TYR A 31 -5.18 8.46 -24.53
N LYS A 32 -5.43 9.73 -24.89
CA LYS A 32 -6.25 10.09 -26.05
C LYS A 32 -5.64 9.60 -27.37
N SER A 33 -4.32 9.73 -27.56
CA SER A 33 -3.66 9.23 -28.77
C SER A 33 -3.71 7.69 -28.87
N ALA A 34 -3.62 6.97 -27.76
CA ALA A 34 -3.72 5.51 -27.76
C ALA A 34 -5.15 5.01 -28.08
N GLU A 35 -6.19 5.72 -27.59
CA GLU A 35 -7.58 5.39 -27.93
C GLU A 35 -7.95 5.77 -29.38
N GLU A 36 -7.43 6.88 -29.91
CA GLU A 36 -7.71 7.34 -31.27
C GLU A 36 -6.94 6.57 -32.35
N GLU A 37 -5.69 6.14 -32.09
CA GLU A 37 -4.86 5.43 -33.08
C GLU A 37 -4.93 3.90 -33.00
N GLY A 38 -5.59 3.31 -31.99
CA GLY A 38 -5.60 1.85 -31.78
C GLY A 38 -4.20 1.23 -31.61
N GLY A 39 -3.19 2.05 -31.31
CA GLY A 39 -1.79 1.65 -31.25
C GLY A 39 -1.32 1.35 -29.83
N CYS A 40 -0.60 0.23 -29.65
CA CYS A 40 -0.01 -0.15 -28.36
C CYS A 40 1.02 0.87 -27.87
N LEU A 41 1.10 1.11 -26.56
CA LEU A 41 1.95 2.16 -26.00
C LEU A 41 3.45 1.96 -26.26
N ALA A 42 3.92 0.72 -26.39
CA ALA A 42 5.28 0.42 -26.85
C ALA A 42 5.59 1.01 -28.24
N SER A 43 4.59 1.16 -29.11
CA SER A 43 4.72 1.81 -30.41
C SER A 43 4.82 3.33 -30.29
N LEU A 44 4.12 3.93 -29.31
CA LEU A 44 4.18 5.37 -29.03
C LEU A 44 5.50 5.78 -28.38
N GLY A 45 6.05 4.96 -27.48
CA GLY A 45 7.36 5.20 -26.87
C GLY A 45 8.56 5.08 -27.81
N ARG A 46 8.40 4.42 -28.97
CA ARG A 46 9.42 4.34 -30.03
C ARG A 46 9.36 5.55 -30.97
N ARG A 47 8.19 6.18 -31.14
CA ARG A 47 7.98 7.36 -32.01
C ARG A 47 8.18 8.69 -31.27
N SER A 48 7.85 8.75 -30.00
CA SER A 48 8.05 9.93 -29.15
C SER A 48 9.39 9.81 -28.43
N GLY A 49 10.40 10.53 -28.89
CA GLY A 49 11.72 10.55 -28.25
C GLY A 49 11.61 10.91 -26.77
N GLY A 50 11.82 9.92 -25.89
CA GLY A 50 12.03 10.13 -24.45
C GLY A 50 10.77 10.19 -23.58
N ILE A 51 9.87 9.18 -23.64
CA ILE A 51 8.87 9.03 -22.59
C ILE A 51 9.56 8.61 -21.28
N ASP A 52 9.53 9.49 -20.28
CA ASP A 52 10.04 9.22 -18.93
C ASP A 52 9.26 8.06 -18.28
N ARG A 53 9.97 7.19 -17.56
CA ARG A 53 9.41 6.04 -16.84
C ARG A 53 8.20 6.43 -15.99
N THR A 54 8.28 7.59 -15.33
CA THR A 54 7.19 8.08 -14.46
C THR A 54 5.89 8.39 -15.22
N GLN A 55 5.99 8.81 -16.49
CA GLN A 55 4.82 9.06 -17.34
C GLN A 55 4.15 7.75 -17.75
N ILE A 56 4.95 6.71 -17.99
CA ILE A 56 4.47 5.36 -18.31
C ILE A 56 3.77 4.75 -17.11
N ASP A 57 4.35 4.89 -15.91
CA ASP A 57 3.75 4.39 -14.67
C ASP A 57 2.41 5.09 -14.40
N TYR A 58 2.32 6.41 -14.63
CA TYR A 58 1.06 7.14 -14.49
C TYR A 58 0.02 6.69 -15.52
N TRP A 59 0.40 6.62 -16.80
CA TRP A 59 -0.51 6.15 -17.84
C TRP A 59 -1.02 4.74 -17.53
N LEU A 60 -0.13 3.85 -17.07
CA LEU A 60 -0.48 2.49 -16.69
C LEU A 60 -1.50 2.51 -15.54
N SER A 61 -1.32 3.36 -14.53
CA SER A 61 -2.30 3.52 -13.46
C SER A 61 -3.68 3.89 -13.97
N ALA A 62 -3.77 4.85 -14.90
CA ALA A 62 -5.05 5.27 -15.47
C ALA A 62 -5.68 4.16 -16.32
N ARG A 63 -4.85 3.48 -17.13
CA ARG A 63 -5.28 2.37 -17.99
C ARG A 63 -5.82 1.20 -17.17
N LEU A 64 -5.10 0.80 -16.12
CA LEU A 64 -5.52 -0.28 -15.23
C LEU A 64 -6.80 0.08 -14.48
N HIS A 65 -6.93 1.31 -13.98
CA HIS A 65 -8.15 1.77 -13.32
C HIS A 65 -9.37 1.75 -14.25
N HIS A 66 -9.18 2.01 -15.54
CA HIS A 66 -10.26 1.99 -16.54
C HIS A 66 -10.63 0.58 -17.01
N MET A 67 -9.63 -0.29 -17.23
CA MET A 67 -9.85 -1.61 -17.83
C MET A 67 -10.19 -2.70 -16.82
N LEU A 68 -9.71 -2.60 -15.58
CA LEU A 68 -10.00 -3.60 -14.55
C LEU A 68 -11.41 -3.42 -14.00
N LYS A 69 -12.02 -4.54 -13.61
CA LYS A 69 -13.25 -4.51 -12.81
C LYS A 69 -12.99 -3.73 -11.52
N GLY A 70 -13.93 -2.90 -11.07
CA GLY A 70 -13.77 -2.09 -9.84
C GLY A 70 -13.27 -2.90 -8.63
N ARG A 71 -13.85 -4.09 -8.40
CA ARG A 71 -13.41 -5.01 -7.33
C ARG A 71 -11.94 -5.46 -7.43
N HIS A 72 -11.43 -5.67 -8.64
CA HIS A 72 -10.05 -6.07 -8.88
C HIS A 72 -9.11 -4.90 -8.63
N TRP A 73 -9.48 -3.71 -9.11
CA TRP A 73 -8.74 -2.50 -8.82
C TRP A 73 -8.67 -2.23 -7.31
N ASP A 74 -9.81 -2.29 -6.61
CA ASP A 74 -9.86 -2.09 -5.16
C ASP A 74 -9.00 -3.12 -4.44
N ALA A 75 -9.05 -4.41 -4.81
CA ALA A 75 -8.20 -5.44 -4.23
C ALA A 75 -6.70 -5.12 -4.37
N LEU A 76 -6.26 -4.72 -5.58
CA LEU A 76 -4.89 -4.33 -5.83
C LEU A 76 -4.48 -3.10 -4.99
N VAL A 77 -5.33 -2.08 -4.89
CA VAL A 77 -5.10 -0.91 -4.05
C VAL A 77 -4.97 -1.31 -2.58
N ALA A 78 -5.89 -2.14 -2.08
CA ALA A 78 -5.85 -2.60 -0.69
C ALA A 78 -4.56 -3.37 -0.39
N LYS A 79 -4.07 -4.20 -1.31
CA LYS A 79 -2.86 -4.99 -1.11
C LYS A 79 -1.59 -4.17 -1.26
N TYR A 80 -1.47 -3.37 -2.32
CA TYR A 80 -0.20 -2.82 -2.79
C TYR A 80 -0.05 -1.29 -2.67
N SER A 81 -1.13 -0.52 -2.44
CA SER A 81 -1.02 0.94 -2.34
C SER A 81 -0.22 1.39 -1.12
N THR A 82 0.51 2.49 -1.29
CA THR A 82 1.25 3.20 -0.24
C THR A 82 0.44 4.34 0.37
N ASN A 83 -0.57 4.87 -0.33
CA ASN A 83 -1.47 5.89 0.18
C ASN A 83 -2.48 5.32 1.19
N LYS A 84 -2.44 5.85 2.41
CA LYS A 84 -3.27 5.39 3.52
C LYS A 84 -4.77 5.54 3.27
N ALA A 85 -5.19 6.70 2.77
CA ALA A 85 -6.60 7.00 2.53
C ALA A 85 -7.17 6.07 1.45
N LYS A 86 -6.47 5.93 0.32
CA LYS A 86 -6.87 5.02 -0.76
C LYS A 86 -6.90 3.57 -0.30
N LYS A 87 -5.89 3.12 0.45
CA LYS A 87 -5.83 1.75 0.98
C LYS A 87 -6.98 1.44 1.94
N VAL A 88 -7.30 2.35 2.86
CA VAL A 88 -8.44 2.19 3.80
C VAL A 88 -9.79 2.22 3.08
N GLN A 89 -9.93 3.12 2.10
CA GLN A 89 -11.12 3.16 1.24
C GLN A 89 -11.31 1.84 0.49
N ALA A 90 -10.26 1.34 -0.15
CA ALA A 90 -10.29 0.08 -0.88
C ALA A 90 -10.64 -1.11 0.05
N ILE A 91 -10.05 -1.20 1.24
CA ILE A 91 -10.43 -2.21 2.25
C ILE A 91 -11.93 -2.17 2.55
N THR A 92 -12.50 -0.97 2.66
CA THR A 92 -13.93 -0.76 2.92
C THR A 92 -14.80 -1.25 1.76
N LEU A 93 -14.35 -1.04 0.52
CA LEU A 93 -15.07 -1.45 -0.70
C LEU A 93 -15.05 -2.97 -0.94
N ILE A 94 -13.94 -3.64 -0.60
CA ILE A 94 -13.81 -5.10 -0.83
C ILE A 94 -14.53 -5.90 0.25
N ARG A 95 -14.57 -5.39 1.49
CA ARG A 95 -15.20 -6.07 2.64
C ARG A 95 -16.60 -6.66 2.33
N PRO A 96 -17.58 -5.92 1.77
CA PRO A 96 -18.91 -6.46 1.49
C PRO A 96 -18.92 -7.56 0.42
N LEU A 97 -17.87 -7.70 -0.38
CA LEU A 97 -17.76 -8.73 -1.41
C LEU A 97 -17.37 -10.10 -0.83
N ILE A 98 -16.95 -10.14 0.44
CA ILE A 98 -16.48 -11.37 1.09
C ILE A 98 -17.65 -12.11 1.74
N ALA A 99 -18.16 -13.12 1.04
CA ALA A 99 -19.11 -14.06 1.62
C ALA A 99 -18.41 -14.90 2.70
N SER A 100 -18.86 -14.82 3.95
CA SER A 100 -18.33 -15.64 5.06
C SER A 100 -19.41 -15.82 6.12
N PRO A 101 -19.48 -16.99 6.78
CA PRO A 101 -20.35 -17.19 7.95
C PRO A 101 -19.85 -16.46 9.21
N ALA A 102 -18.66 -15.85 9.16
CA ALA A 102 -18.07 -15.15 10.29
C ALA A 102 -18.83 -13.85 10.62
N PRO A 103 -18.83 -13.42 11.90
CA PRO A 103 -19.41 -12.13 12.28
C PRO A 103 -18.80 -10.94 11.55
N THR A 104 -19.58 -9.87 11.44
CA THR A 104 -19.23 -8.63 10.73
C THR A 104 -17.92 -7.98 11.22
N LEU A 105 -17.64 -8.06 12.52
CA LEU A 105 -16.38 -7.60 13.12
C LEU A 105 -15.20 -8.48 12.70
N PHE A 106 -15.41 -9.80 12.69
CA PHE A 106 -14.38 -10.76 12.29
C PHE A 106 -13.97 -10.55 10.83
N ILE A 107 -14.94 -10.37 9.93
CA ILE A 107 -14.67 -10.08 8.51
C ILE A 107 -13.88 -8.78 8.38
N TYR A 108 -14.30 -7.71 9.08
CA TYR A 108 -13.58 -6.43 9.07
C TYR A 108 -12.11 -6.58 9.50
N LYS A 109 -11.87 -7.25 10.63
CA LYS A 109 -10.52 -7.46 11.16
C LYS A 109 -9.67 -8.35 10.23
N ALA A 110 -10.26 -9.42 9.70
CA ALA A 110 -9.57 -10.35 8.80
C ALA A 110 -9.16 -9.68 7.48
N VAL A 111 -10.07 -8.95 6.83
CA VAL A 111 -9.77 -8.22 5.58
C VAL A 111 -8.69 -7.16 5.82
N THR A 112 -8.81 -6.41 6.93
CA THR A 112 -7.83 -5.37 7.27
C THR A 112 -6.44 -5.97 7.56
N ALA A 113 -6.38 -7.07 8.32
CA ALA A 113 -5.13 -7.76 8.64
C ALA A 113 -4.49 -8.46 7.42
N TRP A 114 -5.28 -8.83 6.42
CA TRP A 114 -4.79 -9.34 5.14
C TRP A 114 -4.16 -8.23 4.28
N ALA A 115 -4.80 -7.06 4.24
CA ALA A 115 -4.33 -5.90 3.48
C ALA A 115 -3.11 -5.21 4.12
N ILE A 116 -3.04 -5.22 5.45
CA ILE A 116 -1.96 -4.65 6.25
C ILE A 116 -1.36 -5.80 7.09
N PRO A 117 -0.39 -6.54 6.54
CA PRO A 117 0.24 -7.64 7.25
C PRO A 117 1.19 -7.12 8.35
N LYS A 118 1.39 -7.94 9.37
CA LYS A 118 2.33 -7.63 10.46
C LYS A 118 3.76 -7.63 9.94
N LEU A 119 4.38 -6.45 9.91
CA LEU A 119 5.78 -6.28 9.57
C LEU A 119 6.66 -6.96 10.65
N LYS A 120 7.52 -7.90 10.23
CA LYS A 120 8.51 -8.51 11.14
C LYS A 120 9.48 -7.42 11.60
N GLY A 121 9.60 -7.20 12.90
CA GLY A 121 10.53 -6.22 13.50
C GLY A 121 9.98 -4.80 13.67
N ALA A 122 8.98 -4.36 12.88
CA ALA A 122 8.36 -3.04 13.06
C ALA A 122 7.21 -3.11 14.08
N ARG A 123 7.55 -3.03 15.37
CA ARG A 123 6.56 -2.65 16.40
C ARG A 123 6.41 -1.14 16.38
N ARG A 124 5.19 -0.62 16.61
CA ARG A 124 5.03 0.79 17.03
C ARG A 124 5.98 1.01 18.21
N LYS A 125 7.01 1.82 18.01
CA LYS A 125 7.98 2.10 19.06
C LYS A 125 7.27 3.06 20.00
N ALA A 126 6.84 2.56 21.16
CA ALA A 126 6.33 3.45 22.20
C ALA A 126 7.37 4.55 22.46
N PRO A 127 6.95 5.79 22.76
CA PRO A 127 7.89 6.85 23.09
C PRO A 127 8.76 6.36 24.25
N GLN A 128 10.06 6.14 23.99
CA GLN A 128 11.01 5.79 25.04
C GLN A 128 11.10 6.97 26.00
N SER A 129 10.83 6.75 27.28
CA SER A 129 11.14 7.72 28.32
C SER A 129 12.65 7.93 28.35
N VAL A 130 13.12 9.14 28.01
CA VAL A 130 14.53 9.52 28.11
C VAL A 130 14.74 10.02 29.54
N SER A 131 15.42 9.24 30.38
CA SER A 131 15.94 9.72 31.66
C SER A 131 17.22 10.51 31.41
N VAL A 132 17.33 11.69 32.00
CA VAL A 132 18.49 12.58 31.87
C VAL A 132 19.09 12.75 33.25
N ASP A 133 20.33 12.31 33.42
CA ASP A 133 21.07 12.53 34.66
C ASP A 133 21.61 13.97 34.64
N ILE A 134 21.07 14.81 35.53
CA ILE A 134 21.50 16.21 35.68
C ILE A 134 22.50 16.28 36.83
N PRO A 135 23.78 16.59 36.58
CA PRO A 135 24.76 16.74 37.64
C PRO A 135 24.40 17.92 38.54
N LEU A 136 24.11 17.65 39.82
CA LEU A 136 23.72 18.67 40.80
C LEU A 136 24.86 19.63 41.16
N ASP A 137 26.10 19.30 40.81
CA ASP A 137 27.30 20.12 41.09
C ASP A 137 27.62 21.09 39.94
N ALA A 138 26.91 21.00 38.81
CA ALA A 138 27.16 21.85 37.65
C ALA A 138 26.63 23.28 37.84
N SER A 139 27.22 24.26 37.15
CA SER A 139 26.70 25.64 37.12
C SER A 139 25.26 25.70 36.55
N PRO A 140 24.37 26.61 37.01
CA PRO A 140 22.97 26.67 36.58
C PRO A 140 22.77 26.67 35.06
N TRP A 141 23.56 27.44 34.32
CA TRP A 141 23.47 27.49 32.86
C TRP A 141 23.82 26.15 32.19
N ARG A 142 24.74 25.37 32.77
CA ARG A 142 25.09 24.03 32.24
C ARG A 142 23.97 23.03 32.47
N ARG A 143 23.24 23.15 33.59
CA ARG A 143 22.05 22.32 33.86
C ARG A 143 20.94 22.63 32.88
N GLU A 144 20.68 23.91 32.63
CA GLU A 144 19.68 24.35 31.64
C GLU A 144 20.02 23.89 30.21
N VAL A 145 21.29 24.00 29.80
CA VAL A 145 21.73 23.50 28.49
C VAL A 145 21.56 21.99 28.39
N ALA A 146 21.90 21.23 29.42
CA ALA A 146 21.72 19.77 29.43
C ALA A 146 20.25 19.37 29.33
N VAL A 147 19.36 20.05 30.06
CA VAL A 147 17.92 19.82 30.01
C VAL A 147 17.37 20.17 28.62
N ASN A 148 17.70 21.35 28.08
CA ASN A 148 17.23 21.79 26.77
C ASN A 148 17.73 20.88 25.64
N ALA A 149 18.99 20.43 25.71
CA ALA A 149 19.56 19.48 24.74
C ALA A 149 18.84 18.13 24.79
N ALA A 150 18.52 17.64 25.98
CA ALA A 150 17.80 16.39 26.13
C ALA A 150 16.33 16.48 25.69
N VAL A 151 15.64 17.59 25.98
CA VAL A 151 14.29 17.85 25.48
C VAL A 151 14.28 17.95 23.96
N ALA A 152 15.24 18.66 23.36
CA ALA A 152 15.37 18.76 21.91
C ALA A 152 15.66 17.40 21.26
N ALA A 153 16.54 16.58 21.86
CA ALA A 153 16.83 15.23 21.39
C ALA A 153 15.60 14.31 21.47
N GLY A 154 14.83 14.39 22.57
CA GLY A 154 13.58 13.66 22.74
C GLY A 154 12.52 14.07 21.72
N GLN A 155 12.35 15.37 21.48
CA GLN A 155 11.43 15.89 20.46
C GLN A 155 11.86 15.48 19.04
N ALA A 156 13.15 15.52 18.72
CA ALA A 156 13.67 15.09 17.42
C ALA A 156 13.49 13.59 17.20
N ALA A 157 13.71 12.76 18.22
CA ALA A 157 13.45 11.32 18.15
C ALA A 157 11.95 11.03 17.96
N LYS A 158 11.08 11.73 18.69
CA LYS A 158 9.62 11.64 18.53
C LYS A 158 9.18 12.03 17.11
N LYS A 159 9.64 13.17 16.59
CA LYS A 159 9.33 13.60 15.21
C LYS A 159 9.80 12.60 14.16
N ARG A 160 10.95 11.95 14.35
CA ARG A 160 11.44 10.89 13.44
C ARG A 160 10.55 9.65 13.47
N ILE A 161 10.10 9.23 14.65
CA ILE A 161 9.15 8.10 14.78
C ILE A 161 7.82 8.46 14.13
N GLU A 162 7.30 9.66 14.39
CA GLU A 162 6.05 10.17 13.80
C GLU A 162 6.14 10.25 12.27
N ALA A 163 7.24 10.76 11.70
CA ALA A 163 7.43 10.81 10.25
C ALA A 163 7.45 9.41 9.61
N VAL A 164 8.10 8.43 10.23
CA VAL A 164 8.09 7.03 9.73
C VAL A 164 6.70 6.41 9.89
N GLU A 165 5.98 6.71 10.97
CA GLU A 165 4.60 6.28 11.16
C GLU A 165 3.63 6.98 10.20
N GLU A 166 3.90 8.21 9.75
CA GLU A 166 3.11 8.96 8.76
C GLU A 166 3.19 8.35 7.36
N ASP A 167 4.29 7.67 7.02
CA ASP A 167 4.45 7.04 5.70
C ASP A 167 3.86 5.62 5.60
N VAL A 168 3.82 4.84 6.69
CA VAL A 168 3.39 3.43 6.65
C VAL A 168 2.25 3.14 7.62
N ILE A 169 1.19 2.44 7.17
CA ILE A 169 0.12 1.99 8.07
C ILE A 169 0.64 0.82 8.92
N ILE A 170 0.90 1.09 10.20
CA ILE A 170 1.26 0.05 11.18
C ILE A 170 0.11 -0.13 12.17
N LEU A 171 -0.50 -1.31 12.15
CA LEU A 171 -1.54 -1.71 13.11
C LEU A 171 -0.93 -2.20 14.43
N PRO A 172 -1.58 -1.94 15.58
CA PRO A 172 -1.12 -2.46 16.87
C PRO A 172 -1.13 -3.99 16.90
N ASN A 173 -0.27 -4.59 17.74
CA ASN A 173 -0.18 -6.05 17.87
C ASN A 173 -1.51 -6.70 18.26
N SER A 174 -2.28 -6.04 19.13
CA SER A 174 -3.61 -6.49 19.56
C SER A 174 -4.60 -6.58 18.40
N PHE A 175 -4.39 -5.83 17.31
CA PHE A 175 -5.24 -5.93 16.13
C PHE A 175 -5.13 -7.30 15.46
N TYR A 176 -3.99 -7.99 15.57
CA TYR A 176 -3.78 -9.31 14.96
C TYR A 176 -4.18 -10.47 15.87
N ASP A 177 -4.59 -10.18 17.10
CA ASP A 177 -5.08 -11.20 18.04
C ASP A 177 -6.53 -11.55 17.73
N MET A 178 -6.73 -12.75 17.17
CA MET A 178 -8.05 -13.27 16.79
C MET A 178 -9.01 -13.43 17.96
N ASN A 179 -8.50 -13.49 19.20
CA ASN A 179 -9.36 -13.52 20.38
C ASN A 179 -10.19 -12.24 20.54
N THR A 180 -9.75 -11.13 19.93
CA THR A 180 -10.44 -9.84 19.97
C THR A 180 -11.39 -9.62 18.79
N TRP A 181 -11.46 -10.56 17.85
CA TRP A 181 -12.20 -10.40 16.58
C TRP A 181 -13.62 -10.94 16.66
N ASP A 182 -13.91 -11.73 17.69
CA ASP A 182 -15.17 -12.39 17.92
C ASP A 182 -15.59 -12.23 19.38
N LEU A 183 -16.79 -11.72 19.60
CA LEU A 183 -17.37 -11.50 20.93
C LEU A 183 -18.12 -12.73 21.43
N ASP A 184 -18.53 -13.62 20.52
CA ASP A 184 -19.37 -14.79 20.82
C ASP A 184 -18.55 -16.00 21.28
N ALA A 185 -17.24 -15.81 21.51
CA ALA A 185 -16.31 -16.83 21.97
C ALA A 185 -16.33 -18.12 21.13
N THR A 186 -16.50 -18.00 19.81
CA THR A 186 -16.48 -19.15 18.89
C THR A 186 -15.18 -19.94 19.05
N PRO A 187 -15.22 -21.29 18.99
CA PRO A 187 -14.02 -22.11 19.05
C PRO A 187 -12.91 -21.66 18.11
N GLU A 188 -11.68 -21.65 18.62
CA GLU A 188 -10.48 -21.25 17.86
C GLU A 188 -10.34 -21.92 16.47
N PRO A 189 -10.60 -23.23 16.30
CA PRO A 189 -10.52 -23.87 14.99
C PRO A 189 -11.45 -23.24 13.96
N THR A 190 -12.66 -22.85 14.37
CA THR A 190 -13.65 -22.20 13.51
C THR A 190 -13.18 -20.82 13.08
N ARG A 191 -12.65 -20.02 14.01
CA ARG A 191 -12.08 -18.69 13.72
C ARG A 191 -10.91 -18.80 12.73
N ARG A 192 -10.04 -19.80 12.88
CA ARG A 192 -8.94 -20.05 11.92
C ARG A 192 -9.46 -20.39 10.53
N ARG A 193 -10.45 -21.29 10.45
CA ARG A 193 -11.11 -21.65 9.18
C ARG A 193 -11.73 -20.43 8.51
N TRP A 194 -12.42 -19.58 9.26
CA TRP A 194 -12.98 -18.34 8.72
C TRP A 194 -11.90 -17.41 8.18
N ARG A 195 -10.83 -17.18 8.96
CA ARG A 195 -9.72 -16.33 8.53
C ARG A 195 -9.07 -16.85 7.25
N GLN A 196 -8.80 -18.14 7.19
CA GLN A 196 -8.23 -18.79 6.01
C GLN A 196 -9.15 -18.63 4.80
N GLY A 197 -10.44 -18.98 4.93
CA GLY A 197 -11.39 -18.85 3.83
C GLY A 197 -11.60 -17.40 3.35
N ILE A 198 -11.47 -16.42 4.25
CA ILE A 198 -11.46 -15.00 3.88
C ILE A 198 -10.19 -14.63 3.10
N SER A 199 -9.01 -15.06 3.58
CA SER A 199 -7.74 -14.82 2.89
C SER A 199 -7.70 -15.46 1.52
N GLU A 200 -8.13 -16.72 1.38
CA GLU A 200 -8.20 -17.44 0.10
C GLU A 200 -9.06 -16.70 -0.93
N LYS A 201 -10.21 -16.16 -0.52
CA LYS A 201 -11.09 -15.37 -1.41
C LYS A 201 -10.45 -14.06 -1.86
N LEU A 202 -9.75 -13.39 -0.96
CA LEU A 202 -9.05 -12.14 -1.26
C LEU A 202 -7.83 -12.38 -2.17
N ASP A 203 -7.07 -13.44 -1.89
CA ASP A 203 -5.91 -13.83 -2.70
C ASP A 203 -6.36 -14.27 -4.10
N GLY A 204 -7.45 -15.04 -4.23
CA GLY A 204 -8.04 -15.37 -5.54
C GLY A 204 -8.48 -14.13 -6.32
N MET A 205 -9.03 -13.11 -5.65
CA MET A 205 -9.37 -11.83 -6.31
C MET A 205 -8.12 -11.08 -6.80
N ILE A 206 -7.00 -11.19 -6.09
CA ILE A 206 -5.71 -10.64 -6.53
C ILE A 206 -5.16 -11.43 -7.72
N ASP A 207 -5.22 -12.77 -7.68
CA ASP A 207 -4.71 -13.61 -8.76
C ASP A 207 -5.47 -13.37 -10.07
N ASP A 208 -6.80 -13.26 -10.01
CA ASP A 208 -7.65 -12.86 -11.13
C ASP A 208 -7.26 -11.47 -11.66
N ALA A 209 -7.09 -10.50 -10.75
CA ALA A 209 -6.69 -9.15 -11.11
C ALA A 209 -5.31 -9.11 -11.78
N LEU A 210 -4.32 -9.83 -11.25
CA LEU A 210 -2.98 -9.91 -11.82
C LEU A 210 -2.97 -10.61 -13.18
N THR A 211 -3.85 -11.57 -13.39
CA THR A 211 -4.05 -12.22 -14.69
C THR A 211 -4.61 -11.22 -15.71
N GLU A 212 -5.61 -10.42 -15.34
CA GLU A 212 -6.13 -9.34 -16.21
C GLU A 212 -5.06 -8.26 -16.49
N VAL A 213 -4.29 -7.85 -15.47
CA VAL A 213 -3.18 -6.89 -15.64
C VAL A 213 -2.12 -7.43 -16.59
N ARG A 214 -1.77 -8.72 -16.51
CA ARG A 214 -0.80 -9.35 -17.40
C ARG A 214 -1.22 -9.20 -18.86
N VAL A 215 -2.48 -9.52 -19.17
CA VAL A 215 -3.03 -9.40 -20.54
C VAL A 215 -2.91 -7.96 -21.03
N ILE A 216 -3.21 -6.97 -20.19
CA ILE A 216 -3.06 -5.54 -20.53
C ILE A 216 -1.58 -5.21 -20.79
N LEU A 217 -0.66 -5.62 -19.92
CA LEU A 217 0.77 -5.32 -20.08
C LEU A 217 1.36 -5.97 -21.33
N GLU A 218 0.92 -7.17 -21.69
CA GLU A 218 1.35 -7.87 -22.90
C GLU A 218 0.80 -7.22 -24.17
N ALA A 219 -0.49 -6.85 -24.19
CA ALA A 219 -1.10 -6.11 -25.30
C ALA A 219 -0.43 -4.76 -25.55
N GLU A 220 -0.01 -4.08 -24.48
CA GLU A 220 0.66 -2.78 -24.55
C GLU A 220 2.18 -2.89 -24.77
N GLY A 221 2.74 -4.11 -24.77
CA GLY A 221 4.17 -4.38 -24.98
C GLY A 221 5.07 -3.89 -23.84
N LEU A 222 4.54 -3.77 -22.63
CA LEU A 222 5.23 -3.19 -21.47
C LEU A 222 6.02 -4.21 -20.64
N LEU A 223 5.65 -5.49 -20.72
CA LEU A 223 6.25 -6.58 -19.96
C LEU A 223 7.47 -7.16 -20.68
N ILE A 224 8.64 -7.24 -20.04
CA ILE A 224 9.82 -7.88 -20.64
C ILE A 224 9.46 -9.34 -20.91
N LYS A 225 9.43 -9.76 -22.18
CA LYS A 225 9.35 -11.18 -22.52
C LYS A 225 10.57 -11.85 -21.94
N GLU A 226 10.38 -12.74 -20.97
CA GLU A 226 11.45 -13.65 -20.56
C GLU A 226 11.84 -14.43 -21.81
N ALA A 227 13.06 -14.20 -22.29
CA ALA A 227 13.68 -15.11 -23.24
C ALA A 227 13.86 -16.43 -22.49
N ALA A 228 13.07 -17.44 -22.87
CA ALA A 228 13.17 -18.79 -22.36
C ALA A 228 14.56 -19.39 -22.63
#